data_AF-A0A7W1AP91-F1
#
_entry.id   AF-A0A7W1AP91-F1
#
_cell.length_a   1.000
_cell.length_b   1.000
_cell.length_c   1.000
_cell.angle_alpha   90.00
_cell.angle_beta   90.00
_cell.angle_gamma   90.00
#
_symmetry.space_group_name_H-M   'P 1'
#
loop_
_entity.id
_entity.type
_entity.pdbx_description
1 polymer ?
#
loop_
_entity_poly.entity_id
_entity_poly.type
_entity_poly.pdbx_seq_one_letter_code
_entity_poly.pdbx_strand_id
1 'polypeptide(L)'
;MLVTERAGRLRLVDKDGQLGKPIAGVPQAQVAGQGGLLDVAVSPTFAQDRLVYLSYAEPGEGGAGTAVARARLDAGKFNDLQVIWRQVPKVSGPNHWGSRLVFARDGTLFVTTGDRFAHRERAQDLATTIGKVIRINADGSIPQDNPFVKRGGA
;
A
#
# COMPACT_ATOMS: atom_id res chain seq x y z
N MET A 1 -10.70 -14.76 -6.33
CA MET A 1 -10.45 -13.73 -5.29
C MET A 1 -8.96 -13.69 -4.98
N LEU A 2 -8.36 -12.49 -4.85
CA LEU A 2 -6.98 -12.35 -4.37
C LEU A 2 -6.98 -12.31 -2.84
N VAL A 3 -6.03 -13.00 -2.21
CA VAL A 3 -5.86 -13.05 -0.76
C VAL A 3 -4.40 -12.79 -0.43
N THR A 4 -4.16 -11.80 0.42
CA THR A 4 -2.86 -11.54 1.03
C THR A 4 -2.69 -12.37 2.29
N GLU A 5 -1.52 -12.98 2.42
CA GLU A 5 -1.06 -13.59 3.66
C GLU A 5 0.01 -12.67 4.25
N ARG A 6 -0.18 -12.23 5.50
CA ARG A 6 0.72 -11.25 6.17
C ARG A 6 2.20 -11.63 6.07
N ALA A 7 2.50 -12.92 6.03
CA ALA A 7 3.84 -13.47 5.86
C ALA A 7 4.52 -13.16 4.50
N GLY A 8 3.88 -12.42 3.58
CA GLY A 8 4.50 -11.94 2.35
C GLY A 8 4.07 -12.69 1.09
N ARG A 9 2.94 -13.41 1.11
CA ARG A 9 2.45 -14.16 -0.05
C ARG A 9 1.11 -13.62 -0.51
N LEU A 10 0.94 -13.49 -1.82
CA LEU A 10 -0.36 -13.26 -2.44
C LEU A 10 -0.80 -14.55 -3.11
N ARG A 11 -2.07 -14.92 -2.97
CA ARG A 11 -2.64 -16.12 -3.60
C ARG A 11 -3.97 -15.83 -4.26
N LEU A 12 -4.34 -16.68 -5.21
CA LEU A 12 -5.67 -16.69 -5.81
C LEU A 12 -6.50 -17.80 -5.15
N VAL A 13 -7.69 -17.46 -4.67
CA VAL A 13 -8.75 -18.42 -4.33
C VAL A 13 -9.69 -18.49 -5.53
N ASP A 14 -9.88 -19.69 -6.08
CA ASP A 14 -10.78 -19.88 -7.22
C ASP A 14 -12.26 -19.90 -6.82
N LYS A 15 -13.15 -20.13 -7.79
CA LYS A 15 -14.61 -20.15 -7.59
C LYS A 15 -15.09 -21.30 -6.71
N ASP A 16 -14.29 -22.36 -6.61
CA ASP A 16 -14.57 -23.57 -5.84
C ASP A 16 -13.90 -23.52 -4.45
N GLY A 17 -13.30 -22.37 -4.11
CA GLY A 17 -12.63 -22.12 -2.84
C GLY A 17 -11.22 -22.69 -2.73
N GLN A 18 -10.65 -23.21 -3.82
CA GLN A 18 -9.32 -23.81 -3.80
C GLN A 18 -8.23 -22.73 -3.79
N LEU A 19 -7.25 -22.91 -2.92
CA LEU A 19 -6.14 -21.99 -2.75
C LEU A 19 -5.01 -22.31 -3.74
N GLY A 20 -4.70 -21.35 -4.61
CA GLY A 20 -3.63 -21.45 -5.60
C GLY A 20 -2.22 -21.34 -5.03
N LYS A 21 -1.23 -21.54 -5.90
CA LYS A 21 0.18 -21.28 -5.62
C LYS A 21 0.42 -19.77 -5.36
N PRO A 22 1.46 -19.41 -4.59
CA PRO A 22 1.84 -18.01 -4.42
C PRO A 22 2.11 -17.32 -5.75
N ILE A 23 1.59 -16.10 -5.91
CA ILE A 23 1.88 -15.23 -7.04
C ILE A 23 3.35 -14.82 -6.98
N ALA A 24 4.07 -14.99 -8.08
CA ALA A 24 5.47 -14.58 -8.19
C ALA A 24 5.60 -13.06 -8.34
N GLY A 25 6.72 -12.47 -7.88
CA GLY A 25 6.99 -11.04 -8.03
C GLY A 25 6.29 -10.13 -7.01
N VAL A 26 5.71 -10.68 -5.95
CA VAL A 26 5.20 -9.93 -4.79
C VAL A 26 6.38 -9.23 -4.08
N PRO A 27 6.25 -7.96 -3.66
CA PRO A 27 7.33 -7.23 -3.00
C PRO A 27 7.65 -7.86 -1.64
N GLN A 28 8.95 -7.86 -1.28
CA GLN A 28 9.38 -8.30 0.05
C GLN A 28 8.93 -7.30 1.12
N ALA A 29 8.27 -7.80 2.15
CA ALA A 29 7.78 -7.00 3.26
C ALA A 29 8.53 -7.34 4.56
N GLN A 30 8.67 -6.34 5.43
CA GLN A 30 9.11 -6.58 6.81
C GLN A 30 7.98 -7.24 7.61
N VAL A 31 8.12 -8.53 7.86
CA VAL A 31 7.16 -9.31 8.68
C VAL A 31 7.58 -9.24 10.14
N ALA A 32 7.00 -8.30 10.89
CA ALA A 32 7.23 -8.15 12.33
C ALA A 32 6.01 -7.49 12.99
N GLY A 33 5.55 -8.04 14.12
CA GLY A 33 4.34 -7.60 14.81
C GLY A 33 3.14 -7.53 13.86
N GLN A 34 2.64 -6.32 13.62
CA GLN A 34 1.49 -6.07 12.73
C GLN A 34 1.90 -5.90 11.25
N GLY A 35 3.19 -5.79 10.97
CA GLY A 35 3.73 -5.56 9.63
C GLY A 35 3.81 -6.82 8.77
N GLY A 36 3.78 -6.62 7.46
CA GLY A 36 3.87 -7.68 6.45
C GLY A 36 3.31 -7.22 5.11
N LEU A 37 2.85 -8.16 4.29
CA LEU A 37 1.97 -7.85 3.16
C LEU A 37 0.56 -7.61 3.71
N LEU A 38 -0.04 -6.48 3.37
CA LEU A 38 -1.25 -6.01 4.03
C LEU A 38 -2.43 -6.07 3.06
N ASP A 39 -2.80 -4.96 2.44
CA ASP A 39 -4.01 -4.89 1.63
C ASP A 39 -3.74 -5.19 0.16
N VAL A 40 -4.80 -5.61 -0.54
CA VAL A 40 -4.81 -5.81 -1.99
C VAL A 40 -6.05 -5.16 -2.59
N ALA A 41 -5.84 -4.31 -3.59
CA ALA A 41 -6.91 -3.72 -4.38
C ALA A 41 -6.66 -3.98 -5.87
N VAL A 42 -7.72 -4.18 -6.63
CA VAL A 42 -7.63 -4.25 -8.10
C VAL A 42 -8.01 -2.90 -8.69
N SER A 43 -7.40 -2.55 -9.82
CA SER A 43 -7.79 -1.35 -10.57
C SER A 43 -9.29 -1.35 -10.89
N PRO A 44 -9.96 -0.19 -10.87
CA PRO A 44 -11.34 -0.08 -11.36
C PRO A 44 -11.50 -0.57 -12.82
N THR A 45 -10.43 -0.52 -13.60
CA THR A 45 -10.34 -1.02 -15.00
C THR A 45 -9.53 -2.31 -15.12
N PHE A 46 -9.54 -3.16 -14.09
CA PHE A 46 -8.74 -4.40 -14.04
C PHE A 46 -8.96 -5.33 -15.25
N ALA A 47 -10.17 -5.37 -15.80
CA ALA A 47 -10.47 -6.19 -16.98
C ALA A 47 -9.67 -5.74 -18.23
N GLN A 48 -9.23 -4.49 -18.28
CA GLN A 48 -8.44 -3.92 -19.36
C GLN A 48 -6.95 -3.85 -19.01
N ASP A 49 -6.62 -3.36 -17.81
CA ASP A 49 -5.23 -3.05 -17.43
C ASP A 49 -4.53 -4.14 -16.63
N ARG A 50 -5.27 -5.07 -16.03
CA ARG A 50 -4.74 -6.14 -15.17
C ARG A 50 -3.91 -5.62 -13.99
N LEU A 51 -4.07 -4.37 -13.55
CA LEU A 51 -3.30 -3.75 -12.49
C LEU A 51 -3.83 -4.12 -11.10
N VAL A 52 -2.91 -4.57 -10.24
CA VAL A 52 -3.16 -4.86 -8.82
C VAL A 52 -2.28 -3.96 -7.98
N TYR A 53 -2.84 -3.46 -6.89
CA TYR A 53 -2.20 -2.59 -5.92
C TYR A 53 -2.04 -3.35 -4.61
N LEU A 54 -0.86 -3.25 -4.02
CA LEU A 54 -0.51 -3.86 -2.75
C LEU A 54 -0.01 -2.81 -1.78
N SER A 55 -0.49 -2.85 -0.55
CA SER A 55 0.16 -2.15 0.55
C SER A 55 0.97 -3.13 1.40
N TYR A 56 2.14 -2.70 1.85
CA TYR A 56 3.04 -3.55 2.62
C TYR A 56 3.98 -2.74 3.52
N ALA A 57 4.51 -3.41 4.53
CA ALA A 57 5.57 -2.88 5.38
C ALA A 57 6.90 -2.89 4.62
N GLU A 58 7.31 -1.74 4.06
CA GLU A 58 8.57 -1.62 3.33
C GLU A 58 9.70 -1.18 4.28
N PRO A 59 10.76 -1.99 4.44
CA PRO A 59 11.94 -1.61 5.22
C PRO A 59 12.70 -0.45 4.55
N GLY A 60 13.52 0.25 5.33
CA GLY A 60 14.44 1.27 4.83
C GLY A 60 15.20 1.94 5.97
N GLU A 61 15.80 3.09 5.67
CA GLU A 61 16.55 3.85 6.67
C GLU A 61 15.64 4.27 7.85
N GLY A 62 16.14 4.10 9.08
CA GLY A 62 15.39 4.42 10.30
C GLY A 62 14.30 3.42 10.71
N GLY A 63 14.07 2.35 9.92
CA GLY A 63 13.13 1.28 10.26
C GLY A 63 12.27 0.86 9.07
N ALA A 64 10.95 1.06 9.16
CA ALA A 64 10.03 0.69 8.09
C ALA A 64 8.83 1.63 8.03
N GLY A 65 8.15 1.64 6.89
CA GLY A 65 6.94 2.44 6.65
C GLY A 65 6.00 1.71 5.71
N THR A 66 4.72 2.06 5.76
CA THR A 66 3.74 1.57 4.78
C THR A 66 4.14 2.06 3.39
N ALA A 67 4.16 1.19 2.39
CA ALA A 67 4.35 1.54 0.99
C ALA A 67 3.22 0.97 0.15
N VAL A 68 3.00 1.57 -1.02
CA VAL A 68 2.05 1.07 -2.03
C VAL A 68 2.81 0.79 -3.31
N ALA A 69 2.70 -0.43 -3.80
CA ALA A 69 3.16 -0.82 -5.12
C ALA A 69 1.98 -1.21 -6.00
N ARG A 70 2.15 -1.05 -7.31
CA ARG A 70 1.25 -1.60 -8.32
C ARG A 70 2.03 -2.48 -9.30
N ALA A 71 1.38 -3.49 -9.84
CA ALA A 71 1.95 -4.38 -10.84
C ALA A 71 0.85 -4.97 -11.73
N ARG A 72 1.22 -5.44 -12.93
CA ARG A 72 0.32 -6.16 -13.83
C ARG A 72 0.28 -7.64 -13.47
N LEU A 73 -0.92 -8.18 -13.23
CA LEU A 73 -1.12 -9.61 -12.95
C LEU A 73 -1.36 -10.42 -14.23
N ASP A 74 -0.41 -11.28 -14.54
CA ASP A 74 -0.50 -12.21 -15.68
C ASP A 74 0.06 -13.59 -15.33
N ALA A 75 -0.65 -14.64 -15.75
CA ALA A 75 -0.26 -16.05 -15.57
C ALA A 75 0.30 -16.43 -14.17
N GLY A 76 -0.25 -15.87 -13.09
CA GLY A 76 0.21 -16.16 -11.72
C GLY A 76 1.47 -15.41 -11.29
N LYS A 77 1.82 -14.33 -11.99
CA LYS A 77 3.01 -13.50 -11.73
C LYS A 77 2.66 -12.02 -11.84
N PHE A 78 3.35 -11.20 -11.05
CA PHE A 78 3.43 -9.76 -11.25
C PHE A 78 4.56 -9.36 -12.18
N ASN A 79 4.22 -8.52 -13.15
CA ASN A 79 5.15 -7.85 -14.05
C ASN A 79 5.09 -6.34 -13.81
N ASP A 80 6.17 -5.64 -14.15
CA ASP A 80 6.27 -4.17 -14.08
C ASP A 80 5.91 -3.60 -12.70
N LEU A 81 6.41 -4.25 -11.63
CA LEU A 81 6.17 -3.78 -10.28
C LEU A 81 6.79 -2.40 -10.08
N GLN A 82 5.96 -1.45 -9.67
CA GLN A 82 6.34 -0.07 -9.39
C GLN A 82 5.85 0.33 -8.01
N VAL A 83 6.73 0.83 -7.16
CA VAL A 83 6.34 1.49 -5.90
C VAL A 83 5.90 2.91 -6.23
N ILE A 84 4.63 3.21 -5.99
CA ILE A 84 3.99 4.48 -6.37
C ILE A 84 3.81 5.44 -5.19
N TRP A 85 3.92 4.95 -3.95
CA TRP A 85 3.84 5.79 -2.77
C TRP A 85 4.57 5.15 -1.58
N ARG A 86 5.14 5.98 -0.71
CA ARG A 86 5.84 5.56 0.51
C ARG A 86 5.49 6.48 1.68
N GLN A 87 5.25 5.89 2.84
CA GLN A 87 5.17 6.62 4.09
C GLN A 87 6.52 7.28 4.38
N VAL A 88 6.50 8.58 4.66
CA VAL A 88 7.67 9.34 5.09
C VAL A 88 7.41 10.05 6.43
N PRO A 89 8.39 10.02 7.36
CA PRO A 89 9.57 9.16 7.32
C PRO A 89 9.24 7.68 7.62
N LYS A 90 10.19 6.79 7.35
CA LYS A 90 10.20 5.44 7.91
C LYS A 90 10.68 5.52 9.36
N VAL A 91 10.12 4.68 10.22
CA VAL A 91 10.40 4.72 11.66
C VAL A 91 10.50 3.31 12.25
N SER A 92 11.16 3.20 13.40
CA SER A 92 11.26 1.95 14.15
C SER A 92 9.92 1.53 14.76
N GLY A 93 9.81 0.25 15.12
CA GLY A 93 8.63 -0.32 15.78
C GLY A 93 7.70 -1.08 14.84
N PRO A 94 7.03 -2.15 15.31
CA PRO A 94 6.29 -3.08 14.45
C PRO A 94 4.77 -2.84 14.41
N ASN A 95 4.29 -1.71 14.93
CA ASN A 95 2.88 -1.45 15.20
C ASN A 95 2.32 -0.27 14.37
N HIS A 96 1.00 -0.28 14.17
CA HIS A 96 0.16 0.80 13.64
C HIS A 96 0.49 1.18 12.19
N TRP A 97 0.31 0.24 11.25
CA TRP A 97 0.60 0.43 9.83
C TRP A 97 -0.56 1.05 9.02
N GLY A 98 -1.80 0.90 9.47
CA GLY A 98 -2.99 1.26 8.67
C GLY A 98 -3.09 0.35 7.44
N SER A 99 -2.86 0.94 6.27
CA SER A 99 -2.61 0.27 4.96
C SER A 99 -3.83 -0.12 4.13
N ARG A 100 -5.04 0.34 4.48
CA ARG A 100 -6.23 0.12 3.62
C ARG A 100 -6.09 0.90 2.32
N LEU A 101 -6.40 0.25 1.21
CA LEU A 101 -6.45 0.82 -0.13
C LEU A 101 -7.90 0.88 -0.61
N VAL A 102 -8.37 2.06 -1.01
CA VAL A 102 -9.73 2.23 -1.55
C VAL A 102 -9.70 3.16 -2.74
N PHE A 103 -10.08 2.65 -3.91
CA PHE A 103 -10.34 3.49 -5.07
C PHE A 103 -11.61 4.33 -4.84
N ALA A 104 -11.48 5.63 -5.01
CA ALA A 104 -12.57 6.57 -5.04
C ALA A 104 -13.29 6.52 -6.40
N ARG A 105 -14.50 7.09 -6.44
CA ARG A 105 -15.32 7.13 -7.66
C ARG A 105 -14.70 7.95 -8.80
N ASP A 106 -13.80 8.87 -8.46
CA ASP A 106 -13.06 9.71 -9.42
C ASP A 106 -11.78 9.03 -9.96
N GLY A 107 -11.50 7.79 -9.56
CA GLY A 107 -10.31 7.05 -9.97
C GLY A 107 -9.06 7.34 -9.14
N THR A 108 -9.12 8.26 -8.17
CA THR A 108 -8.05 8.42 -7.18
C THR A 108 -8.05 7.25 -6.19
N LEU A 109 -6.91 7.07 -5.51
CA LEU A 109 -6.68 6.00 -4.54
C LEU A 109 -6.44 6.62 -3.16
N PHE A 110 -7.27 6.22 -2.20
CA PHE A 110 -7.04 6.48 -0.79
C PHE A 110 -6.13 5.41 -0.19
N VAL A 111 -5.13 5.87 0.58
CA VAL A 111 -4.19 5.04 1.35
C VAL A 111 -4.27 5.49 2.81
N THR A 112 -4.62 4.59 3.71
CA THR A 112 -4.60 4.89 5.15
C THR A 112 -3.23 4.57 5.76
N THR A 113 -2.75 5.39 6.68
CA THR A 113 -1.60 5.07 7.52
C THR A 113 -1.97 5.13 8.99
N GLY A 114 -1.37 4.22 9.77
CA GLY A 114 -1.44 4.32 11.22
C GLY A 114 -0.39 5.31 11.74
N ASP A 115 -0.52 5.64 13.02
CA ASP A 115 0.30 6.64 13.71
C ASP A 115 1.67 6.11 14.21
N ARG A 116 1.98 4.83 13.91
CA ARG A 116 3.22 4.14 14.31
C ARG A 116 3.44 3.99 15.83
N PHE A 117 2.40 4.07 16.65
CA PHE A 117 2.37 3.83 18.11
C PHE A 117 3.33 4.71 18.94
N ALA A 118 4.63 4.44 18.86
CA ALA A 118 5.68 5.19 19.54
C ALA A 118 5.90 6.58 18.92
N HIS A 119 5.34 6.83 17.73
CA HIS A 119 5.45 8.09 16.98
C HIS A 119 4.09 8.77 16.77
N ARG A 120 3.12 8.47 17.64
CA ARG A 120 1.71 8.90 17.49
C ARG A 120 1.52 10.40 17.45
N GLU A 121 2.43 11.16 18.07
CA GLU A 121 2.46 12.62 18.02
C GLU A 121 2.59 13.16 16.59
N ARG A 122 3.21 12.39 15.67
CA ARG A 122 3.35 12.76 14.25
C ARG A 122 2.03 12.72 13.49
N ALA A 123 0.97 12.15 14.06
CA ALA A 123 -0.37 12.23 13.47
C ALA A 123 -0.84 13.68 13.29
N GLN A 124 -0.40 14.60 14.14
CA GLN A 124 -0.72 16.04 14.01
C GLN A 124 0.28 16.81 13.14
N ASP A 125 1.45 16.23 12.85
CA ASP A 125 2.46 16.86 12.02
C ASP A 125 2.13 16.67 10.53
N LEU A 126 1.91 17.79 9.82
CA LEU A 126 1.61 17.80 8.40
C LEU A 126 2.84 17.51 7.54
N ALA A 127 4.06 17.68 8.05
CA ALA A 127 5.29 17.40 7.32
C ALA A 127 5.57 15.88 7.19
N THR A 128 4.69 15.03 7.73
CA THR A 128 4.80 13.57 7.67
C THR A 128 3.51 12.94 7.16
N THR A 129 3.64 11.72 6.67
CA THR A 129 2.49 10.91 6.24
C THR A 129 2.09 9.86 7.29
N ILE A 130 2.49 10.05 8.56
CA ILE A 130 2.17 9.16 9.67
C ILE A 130 0.80 9.54 10.24
N GLY A 131 -0.09 8.57 10.46
CA GLY A 131 -1.42 8.78 11.01
C GLY A 131 -2.34 9.61 10.12
N LYS A 132 -2.33 9.37 8.80
CA LYS A 132 -3.05 10.17 7.80
C LYS A 132 -3.95 9.30 6.90
N VAL A 133 -4.88 9.97 6.22
CA VAL A 133 -5.53 9.45 5.02
C VAL A 133 -4.95 10.20 3.83
N ILE A 134 -4.23 9.47 2.98
CA ILE A 134 -3.53 10.01 1.82
C ILE A 134 -4.38 9.77 0.58
N ARG A 135 -4.46 10.76 -0.32
CA ARG A 135 -5.11 10.63 -1.64
C ARG A 135 -4.07 10.83 -2.73
N ILE A 136 -3.89 9.83 -3.58
CA ILE A 136 -3.00 9.84 -4.75
C ILE A 136 -3.81 9.49 -6.01
N ASN A 137 -3.32 9.86 -7.19
CA ASN A 137 -3.80 9.29 -8.45
C ASN A 137 -3.40 7.81 -8.53
N ALA A 138 -4.02 7.05 -9.43
CA ALA A 138 -3.73 5.62 -9.63
C ALA A 138 -2.26 5.34 -10.03
N ASP A 139 -1.52 6.33 -10.52
CA ASP A 139 -0.10 6.24 -10.83
C ASP A 139 0.84 6.72 -9.72
N GLY A 140 0.29 7.17 -8.59
CA GLY A 140 1.05 7.73 -7.47
C GLY A 140 1.27 9.23 -7.53
N SER A 141 0.90 9.90 -8.63
CA SER A 141 0.99 11.36 -8.71
C SER A 141 0.00 12.03 -7.76
N ILE A 142 0.29 13.27 -7.36
CA ILE A 142 -0.51 14.01 -6.38
C ILE A 142 -1.68 14.71 -7.11
N PRO A 143 -2.95 14.49 -6.70
CA PRO A 143 -4.08 15.26 -7.18
C PRO A 143 -3.88 16.76 -6.91
N GLN A 144 -4.07 17.60 -7.93
CA GLN A 144 -3.83 19.05 -7.85
C GLN A 144 -4.83 19.79 -6.95
N ASP A 145 -5.93 19.14 -6.59
CA ASP A 145 -6.99 19.61 -5.71
C ASP A 145 -6.85 19.11 -4.26
N ASN A 146 -5.76 18.39 -3.92
CA ASN A 146 -5.50 18.00 -2.54
C ASN A 146 -5.34 19.25 -1.64
N PRO A 147 -5.81 19.19 -0.37
CA PRO A 147 -5.99 20.39 0.48
C PRO A 147 -4.70 21.13 0.86
N PHE A 148 -3.53 20.48 0.75
CA PHE A 148 -2.26 21.02 1.21
C PHE A 148 -1.23 21.26 0.09
N VAL A 149 -1.59 21.06 -1.18
CA VAL A 149 -0.66 21.19 -2.33
C VAL A 149 0.01 22.55 -2.48
N LYS A 150 -0.58 23.61 -1.89
CA LYS A 150 -0.05 24.99 -1.92
C LYS A 150 0.59 25.41 -0.59
N ARG A 151 0.74 24.49 0.37
CA ARG A 151 1.27 24.79 1.71
C ARG A 151 2.64 24.17 1.87
N GLY A 152 3.68 25.00 1.99
CA GLY A 152 5.03 24.51 2.31
C GLY A 152 5.05 23.79 3.67
N GLY A 153 5.73 22.65 3.73
CA GLY A 153 5.83 21.82 4.95
C GLY A 153 4.56 21.02 5.28
N ALA A 154 3.70 20.75 4.30
CA ALA A 154 2.50 19.93 4.40
C ALA A 154 2.30 19.04 3.16
#